data_AF-A0A950XK16-F1
#
_entry.id   AF-A0A950XK16-F1
#
_cell.length_a   1.000
_cell.length_b   1.000
_cell.length_c   1.000
_cell.angle_alpha   90.00
_cell.angle_beta   90.00
_cell.angle_gamma   90.00
#
_symmetry.space_group_name_H-M   'P 1'
#
loop_
_entity.id
_entity.type
_entity.pdbx_description
1 polymer ?
#
loop_
_entity_poly.entity_id
_entity_poly.type
_entity_poly.pdbx_seq_one_letter_code
_entity_poly.pdbx_strand_id
1 'polypeptide(L)'
;MGWSNGPPSWAEMERVLNGKPRRSGMPLAGEPVDDGPWSRKRGRYEPPGGEPTIRSSVPYAELHAHSAYSFLDGASTPEELVEEAARLDLQAIALTDHNGLYGAVRFAEAAAELDVRTVFGAELSLGSGARTDEPDPPGPHLLVLARGPEGYRRLSRQLAAAHLAGGEKGKPRFDIDALTDAA
;
A
#
# COMPACT_ATOMS: atom_id res chain seq x y z
N MET A 1 -25.88 -12.36 12.32
CA MET A 1 -26.07 -11.73 13.65
C MET A 1 -26.36 -10.26 13.43
N GLY A 2 -27.35 -9.70 14.14
CA GLY A 2 -28.11 -8.51 13.73
C GLY A 2 -27.42 -7.14 13.88
N TRP A 3 -27.84 -6.19 13.03
CA TRP A 3 -27.46 -4.78 12.99
C TRP A 3 -28.23 -3.95 14.03
N SER A 4 -28.24 -4.39 15.29
CA SER A 4 -29.07 -3.80 16.35
C SER A 4 -28.28 -3.46 17.61
N ASN A 5 -27.14 -2.78 17.44
CA ASN A 5 -26.52 -2.05 18.54
C ASN A 5 -26.74 -0.56 18.24
N GLY A 6 -27.51 0.13 19.08
CA GLY A 6 -27.67 1.57 19.00
C GLY A 6 -26.34 2.32 19.09
N PRO A 7 -26.31 3.65 18.94
CA PRO A 7 -25.07 4.41 19.04
C PRO A 7 -24.37 4.11 20.38
N PRO A 8 -23.04 3.96 20.38
CA PRO A 8 -22.30 3.55 21.56
C PRO A 8 -22.58 4.52 22.71
N SER A 9 -22.72 3.97 23.92
CA SER A 9 -22.87 4.81 25.11
C SER A 9 -21.64 5.72 25.27
N TRP A 10 -21.81 6.87 25.92
CA TRP A 10 -20.69 7.76 26.23
C TRP A 10 -19.53 7.03 26.94
N ALA A 11 -19.86 6.12 27.86
CA ALA A 11 -18.89 5.29 28.55
C ALA A 11 -18.11 4.34 27.61
N GLU A 12 -18.74 3.86 26.52
CA GLU A 12 -18.06 3.06 25.51
C GLU A 12 -17.15 3.89 24.61
N MET A 13 -17.58 5.09 24.20
CA MET A 13 -16.72 6.02 23.47
C MET A 13 -15.50 6.41 24.30
N GLU A 14 -15.70 6.83 25.55
CA GLU A 14 -14.62 7.20 26.47
C GLU A 14 -13.66 6.02 26.71
N ARG A 15 -14.16 4.79 26.82
CA ARG A 15 -13.33 3.60 26.96
C ARG A 15 -12.45 3.36 25.73
N VAL A 16 -12.99 3.51 24.52
CA VAL A 16 -12.26 3.36 23.26
C VAL A 16 -11.21 4.45 23.11
N LEU A 17 -11.56 5.70 23.36
CA LEU A 17 -10.63 6.84 23.30
C LEU A 17 -9.48 6.71 24.32
N ASN A 18 -9.77 6.13 25.48
CA ASN A 18 -8.76 5.85 26.51
C ASN A 18 -8.02 4.52 26.32
N GLY A 19 -8.25 3.80 25.21
CA GLY A 19 -7.55 2.55 24.88
C GLY A 19 -7.77 1.40 25.86
N LYS A 20 -8.89 1.41 26.60
CA LYS A 20 -9.19 0.37 27.60
C LYS A 20 -9.84 -0.86 26.93
N PRO A 21 -9.22 -2.05 26.98
CA PRO A 21 -9.76 -3.25 26.35
C PRO A 21 -11.07 -3.67 26.99
N ARG A 22 -11.98 -4.30 26.22
CA ARG A 22 -13.11 -5.04 26.81
C ARG A 22 -12.51 -6.26 27.54
N ARG A 23 -12.88 -6.49 28.80
CA ARG A 23 -12.40 -7.66 29.54
C ARG A 23 -12.84 -8.96 28.84
N SER A 24 -11.84 -9.77 28.51
CA SER A 24 -11.78 -11.23 28.26
C SER A 24 -12.78 -11.89 27.30
N GLY A 25 -12.22 -12.53 26.26
CA GLY A 25 -12.79 -13.74 25.66
C GLY A 25 -12.45 -13.89 24.18
N MET A 26 -11.38 -14.66 23.88
CA MET A 26 -10.98 -15.30 22.61
C MET A 26 -11.18 -14.54 21.28
N PRO A 27 -10.14 -14.44 20.42
CA PRO A 27 -10.39 -14.09 19.02
C PRO A 27 -11.33 -15.13 18.40
N LEU A 28 -12.34 -14.66 17.66
CA LEU A 28 -13.15 -15.52 16.82
C LEU A 28 -12.23 -16.16 15.77
N ALA A 29 -12.24 -17.48 15.67
CA ALA A 29 -11.46 -18.18 14.65
C ALA A 29 -11.91 -17.71 13.26
N GLY A 30 -10.98 -17.15 12.49
CA GLY A 30 -11.21 -16.76 11.09
C GLY A 30 -11.48 -15.27 10.83
N GLU A 31 -11.30 -14.37 11.79
CA GLU A 31 -11.26 -12.93 11.47
C GLU A 31 -9.89 -12.57 10.86
N PRO A 32 -9.85 -11.87 9.70
CA PRO A 32 -8.61 -11.29 9.20
C PRO A 32 -8.03 -10.37 10.27
N VAL A 33 -6.72 -10.43 10.47
CA VAL A 33 -6.04 -9.79 11.61
C VAL A 33 -6.03 -8.25 11.51
N ASP A 34 -6.67 -7.63 10.50
CA ASP A 34 -6.28 -6.29 10.04
C ASP A 34 -7.38 -5.21 9.94
N ASP A 35 -8.59 -5.39 10.47
CA ASP A 35 -9.64 -4.35 10.38
C ASP A 35 -9.95 -3.60 11.71
N GLY A 36 -9.11 -3.78 12.74
CA GLY A 36 -9.32 -3.18 14.06
C GLY A 36 -8.76 -1.75 14.23
N PRO A 37 -9.42 -0.87 15.02
CA PRO A 37 -8.94 0.49 15.28
C PRO A 37 -7.60 0.50 16.02
N TRP A 38 -6.67 1.30 15.48
CA TRP A 38 -5.23 1.38 15.75
C TRP A 38 -4.77 1.11 17.20
N SER A 39 -4.09 -0.03 17.38
CA SER A 39 -3.17 -0.28 18.51
C SER A 39 -1.86 0.47 18.27
N ARG A 40 -1.26 1.02 19.35
CA ARG A 40 0.05 1.72 19.32
C ARG A 40 1.24 0.83 18.91
N LYS A 41 1.03 -0.47 18.71
CA LYS A 41 2.02 -1.42 18.21
C LYS A 41 1.29 -2.35 17.25
N ARG A 42 1.41 -2.13 15.95
CA ARG A 42 1.08 -3.17 14.96
C ARG A 42 1.97 -4.37 15.29
N GLY A 43 1.39 -5.57 15.33
CA GLY A 43 2.18 -6.79 15.44
C GLY A 43 3.10 -6.94 14.23
N ARG A 44 4.11 -7.81 14.34
CA ARG A 44 4.84 -8.27 13.15
C ARG A 44 3.81 -8.88 12.19
N TYR A 45 3.95 -8.61 10.90
CA TYR A 45 3.11 -9.25 9.90
C TYR A 45 3.32 -10.77 9.96
N GLU A 46 2.21 -11.51 9.97
CA GLU A 46 2.20 -12.97 9.96
C GLU A 46 1.48 -13.41 8.68
N PRO A 47 2.14 -14.14 7.76
CA PRO A 47 1.51 -14.58 6.54
C PRO A 47 0.45 -15.65 6.86
N PRO A 48 -0.64 -15.75 6.07
CA PRO A 48 -1.58 -16.84 6.19
C PRO A 48 -0.87 -18.20 5.98
N GLY A 49 -1.36 -19.26 6.64
CA GLY A 49 -0.87 -20.62 6.42
C GLY A 49 -1.02 -21.00 4.94
N GLY A 50 0.11 -21.18 4.25
CA GLY A 50 0.19 -20.96 2.79
C GLY A 50 -0.01 -22.18 1.89
N GLU A 51 -0.57 -21.91 0.72
CA GLU A 51 -0.61 -22.78 -0.45
C GLU A 51 0.80 -23.19 -0.94
N PRO A 52 0.94 -24.33 -1.62
CA PRO A 52 2.25 -24.77 -2.12
C PRO A 52 2.86 -23.80 -3.13
N THR A 53 4.15 -23.51 -2.96
CA THR A 53 4.92 -22.66 -3.89
C THR A 53 5.02 -23.31 -5.28
N ILE A 54 4.82 -22.49 -6.31
CA ILE A 54 4.96 -22.88 -7.71
C ILE A 54 6.34 -22.45 -8.18
N ARG A 55 7.20 -23.43 -8.47
CA ARG A 55 8.54 -23.17 -9.02
C ARG A 55 8.43 -22.71 -10.46
N SER A 56 8.80 -21.46 -10.73
CA SER A 56 8.91 -20.97 -12.10
C SER A 56 10.21 -21.47 -12.74
N SER A 57 10.14 -21.89 -14.01
CA SER A 57 11.34 -22.26 -14.79
C SER A 57 12.03 -21.07 -15.46
N VAL A 58 11.34 -19.93 -15.53
CA VAL A 58 11.84 -18.69 -16.15
C VAL A 58 11.90 -17.61 -15.06
N PRO A 59 13.10 -17.05 -14.77
CA PRO A 59 13.22 -15.94 -13.84
C PRO A 59 12.39 -14.74 -14.31
N TYR A 60 11.45 -14.30 -13.49
CA TYR A 60 10.60 -13.15 -13.74
C TYR A 60 10.59 -12.22 -12.52
N ALA A 61 10.54 -10.92 -12.77
CA ALA A 61 10.33 -9.91 -11.75
C ALA A 61 9.21 -8.98 -12.20
N GLU A 62 8.23 -8.75 -11.33
CA GLU A 62 7.14 -7.82 -11.59
C GLU A 62 7.60 -6.41 -11.21
N LEU A 63 7.62 -5.48 -12.16
CA LEU A 63 8.15 -4.12 -11.93
C LEU A 63 7.07 -3.03 -12.02
N HIS A 64 5.82 -3.41 -12.30
CA HIS A 64 4.70 -2.50 -12.41
C HIS A 64 3.46 -3.14 -11.76
N ALA A 65 3.32 -2.96 -10.45
CA ALA A 65 2.19 -3.47 -9.69
C ALA A 65 1.58 -2.38 -8.80
N HIS A 66 0.25 -2.40 -8.72
CA HIS A 66 -0.56 -1.49 -7.92
C HIS A 66 -1.23 -2.24 -6.79
N SER A 67 -1.12 -1.70 -5.58
CA SER A 67 -1.90 -2.18 -4.44
C SER A 67 -3.21 -1.40 -4.32
N ALA A 68 -4.07 -1.80 -3.38
CA ALA A 68 -5.30 -1.13 -3.01
C ALA A 68 -5.10 0.35 -2.59
N TYR A 69 -3.86 0.78 -2.34
CA TYR A 69 -3.54 2.19 -2.12
C TYR A 69 -3.57 3.04 -3.40
N SER A 70 -3.55 2.40 -4.57
CA SER A 70 -3.91 2.99 -5.86
C SER A 70 -5.43 3.02 -6.00
N PHE A 71 -6.05 4.05 -5.43
CA PHE A 71 -7.51 4.16 -5.34
C PHE A 71 -8.21 4.04 -6.70
N LEU A 72 -9.31 3.28 -6.74
CA LEU A 72 -10.10 2.95 -7.95
C LEU A 72 -9.31 2.25 -9.06
N ASP A 73 -8.21 1.58 -8.73
CA ASP A 73 -7.36 0.88 -9.70
C ASP A 73 -6.82 -0.43 -9.11
N GLY A 74 -5.99 -0.36 -8.08
CA GLY A 74 -5.48 -1.55 -7.41
C GLY A 74 -6.51 -2.21 -6.51
N ALA A 75 -6.53 -3.55 -6.51
CA ALA A 75 -7.46 -4.35 -5.72
C ALA A 75 -6.79 -5.08 -4.54
N SER A 76 -5.58 -5.61 -4.74
CA SER A 76 -4.85 -6.38 -3.73
C SER A 76 -4.13 -5.47 -2.74
N THR A 77 -4.13 -5.82 -1.46
CA THR A 77 -3.28 -5.19 -0.45
C THR A 77 -1.79 -5.41 -0.76
N PRO A 78 -0.88 -4.56 -0.23
CA PRO A 78 0.55 -4.79 -0.41
C PRO A 78 1.02 -6.14 0.12
N GLU A 79 0.41 -6.62 1.20
CA GLU A 79 0.65 -7.95 1.77
C GLU A 79 0.29 -9.06 0.77
N GLU A 80 -0.93 -9.04 0.22
CA GLU A 80 -1.38 -10.04 -0.78
C GLU A 80 -0.50 -10.07 -2.03
N LEU A 81 -0.01 -8.89 -2.48
CA LEU A 81 0.94 -8.83 -3.61
C LEU A 81 2.24 -9.59 -3.32
N VAL A 82 2.76 -9.48 -2.09
CA VAL A 82 3.98 -10.20 -1.68
C VAL A 82 3.70 -11.69 -1.50
N GLU A 83 2.58 -12.05 -0.87
CA GLU A 83 2.15 -13.44 -0.71
C GLU A 83 2.10 -14.15 -2.07
N GLU A 84 1.48 -13.51 -3.06
CA GLU A 84 1.41 -14.05 -4.43
C GLU A 84 2.77 -14.09 -5.12
N ALA A 85 3.62 -13.07 -4.92
CA ALA A 85 4.98 -13.09 -5.45
C ALA A 85 5.82 -14.25 -4.90
N ALA A 86 5.69 -14.54 -3.60
CA ALA A 86 6.34 -15.68 -2.97
C ALA A 86 5.77 -17.02 -3.49
N ARG A 87 4.44 -17.12 -3.60
CA ARG A 87 3.74 -18.30 -4.13
C ARG A 87 4.18 -18.63 -5.57
N LEU A 88 4.40 -17.60 -6.39
CA LEU A 88 4.79 -17.73 -7.80
C LEU A 88 6.32 -17.82 -8.02
N ASP A 89 7.12 -17.82 -6.95
CA ASP A 89 8.60 -17.87 -7.02
C ASP A 89 9.18 -16.71 -7.87
N LEU A 90 8.62 -15.51 -7.70
CA LEU A 90 9.11 -14.32 -8.39
C LEU A 90 10.50 -13.93 -7.88
N GLN A 91 11.36 -13.49 -8.81
CA GLN A 91 12.71 -13.03 -8.46
C GLN A 91 12.67 -11.74 -7.65
N ALA A 92 11.73 -10.85 -7.97
CA ALA A 92 11.46 -9.62 -7.25
C ALA A 92 10.06 -9.10 -7.61
N ILE A 93 9.53 -8.19 -6.79
CA ILE A 93 8.29 -7.45 -7.07
C ILE A 93 8.49 -5.97 -6.71
N ALA A 94 7.94 -5.08 -7.54
CA ALA A 94 7.89 -3.65 -7.29
C ALA A 94 6.51 -3.24 -6.76
N LEU A 95 6.48 -2.31 -5.81
CA LEU A 95 5.26 -1.57 -5.50
C LEU A 95 5.34 -0.19 -6.15
N THR A 96 4.41 0.08 -7.08
CA THR A 96 4.40 1.30 -7.92
C THR A 96 3.02 1.96 -7.88
N ASP A 97 2.53 2.25 -6.68
CA ASP A 97 1.23 2.88 -6.51
C ASP A 97 1.13 4.25 -7.20
N HIS A 98 -0.09 4.65 -7.54
CA HIS A 98 -0.33 5.93 -8.20
C HIS A 98 -0.02 7.12 -7.31
N ASN A 99 0.87 7.98 -7.80
CA ASN A 99 1.21 9.28 -7.23
C ASN A 99 1.56 9.25 -5.73
N GLY A 100 2.09 8.13 -5.24
CA GLY A 100 2.34 7.97 -3.82
C GLY A 100 3.12 6.70 -3.48
N LEU A 101 3.44 6.58 -2.19
CA LEU A 101 4.18 5.46 -1.61
C LEU A 101 3.44 4.92 -0.37
N TYR A 102 2.12 4.95 -0.40
CA TYR A 102 1.27 4.75 0.78
C TYR A 102 1.37 3.31 1.32
N GLY A 103 1.47 2.32 0.43
CA GLY A 103 1.63 0.92 0.79
C GLY A 103 3.07 0.48 1.11
N ALA A 104 4.07 1.38 0.98
CA ALA A 104 5.48 0.99 0.99
C ALA A 104 5.93 0.29 2.29
N VAL A 105 5.44 0.74 3.45
CA VAL A 105 5.82 0.13 4.74
C VAL A 105 5.25 -1.28 4.88
N ARG A 106 3.95 -1.46 4.57
CA ARG A 106 3.27 -2.75 4.62
C ARG A 106 3.91 -3.76 3.66
N PHE A 107 4.20 -3.32 2.45
CA PHE A 107 4.92 -4.10 1.44
C PHE A 107 6.30 -4.54 1.93
N ALA A 108 7.08 -3.61 2.51
CA ALA A 108 8.41 -3.91 3.04
C ALA A 108 8.36 -4.91 4.19
N GLU A 109 7.40 -4.76 5.11
CA GLU A 109 7.21 -5.67 6.25
C GLU A 109 6.84 -7.08 5.78
N ALA A 110 5.90 -7.21 4.85
CA ALA A 110 5.50 -8.50 4.29
C ALA A 110 6.64 -9.17 3.51
N ALA A 111 7.33 -8.41 2.67
CA ALA A 111 8.42 -8.94 1.86
C ALA A 111 9.61 -9.41 2.71
N ALA A 112 9.89 -8.72 3.81
CA ALA A 112 10.90 -9.15 4.77
C ALA A 112 10.52 -10.48 5.46
N GLU A 113 9.23 -10.73 5.72
CA GLU A 113 8.76 -11.97 6.32
C GLU A 113 8.85 -13.17 5.37
N LEU A 114 8.54 -12.93 4.10
CA LEU A 114 8.45 -13.95 3.06
C LEU A 114 9.74 -14.09 2.21
N ASP A 115 10.81 -13.39 2.58
CA ASP A 115 12.11 -13.36 1.87
C ASP A 115 11.98 -12.98 0.38
N VAL A 116 11.06 -12.06 0.07
CA VAL A 116 10.82 -11.56 -1.30
C VAL A 116 11.65 -10.31 -1.54
N ARG A 117 12.38 -10.27 -2.67
CA ARG A 117 13.14 -9.07 -3.08
C ARG A 117 12.20 -7.99 -3.59
N THR A 118 12.44 -6.76 -3.16
CA THR A 118 11.56 -5.61 -3.44
C THR A 118 12.20 -4.53 -4.28
N VAL A 119 11.35 -3.84 -5.03
CA VAL A 119 11.64 -2.54 -5.66
C VAL A 119 10.56 -1.55 -5.21
N PHE A 120 10.94 -0.30 -4.96
CA PHE A 120 9.99 0.75 -4.61
C PHE A 120 9.92 1.76 -5.75
N GLY A 121 8.72 2.23 -6.06
CA GLY A 121 8.50 3.22 -7.10
C GLY A 121 7.12 3.83 -6.99
N ALA A 122 6.75 4.60 -7.99
CA ALA A 122 5.41 5.14 -8.16
C ALA A 122 5.10 5.25 -9.64
N GLU A 123 3.84 5.07 -10.00
CA GLU A 123 3.35 5.48 -11.30
C GLU A 123 2.80 6.92 -11.20
N LEU A 124 3.37 7.82 -11.98
CA LEU A 124 3.00 9.23 -11.99
C LEU A 124 1.95 9.48 -13.06
N SER A 125 0.81 10.05 -12.67
CA SER A 125 -0.19 10.51 -13.64
C SER A 125 0.13 11.92 -14.09
N LEU A 126 0.36 12.09 -15.39
CA LEU A 126 0.74 13.38 -15.98
C LEU A 126 -0.47 14.13 -16.59
N GLY A 127 -1.67 13.54 -16.49
CA GLY A 127 -2.93 14.17 -16.90
C GLY A 127 -3.43 15.23 -15.91
N SER A 128 -4.37 16.06 -16.35
CA SER A 128 -4.95 17.15 -15.54
C SER A 128 -6.18 16.75 -14.71
N GLY A 129 -6.71 15.54 -14.89
CA GLY A 129 -7.88 15.03 -14.18
C GLY A 129 -7.54 14.57 -12.76
N ALA A 130 -8.53 14.61 -11.85
CA ALA A 130 -8.36 13.97 -10.56
C ALA A 130 -8.49 12.45 -10.70
N ARG A 131 -7.56 11.70 -10.12
CA ARG A 131 -7.63 10.22 -10.13
C ARG A 131 -8.80 9.65 -9.32
N THR A 132 -9.44 10.45 -8.49
CA THR A 132 -10.51 10.00 -7.60
C THR A 132 -11.89 10.01 -8.25
N ASP A 133 -12.01 10.52 -9.47
CA ASP A 133 -13.30 10.75 -10.11
C ASP A 133 -13.75 9.55 -10.95
N GLU A 134 -12.81 8.89 -11.64
CA GLU A 134 -13.06 7.75 -12.53
C GLU A 134 -12.02 6.64 -12.28
N PRO A 135 -12.40 5.36 -12.36
CA PRO A 135 -11.45 4.25 -12.38
C PRO A 135 -10.51 4.34 -13.58
N ASP A 136 -9.21 4.10 -13.35
CA ASP A 136 -8.14 4.19 -14.34
C ASP A 136 -8.29 5.35 -15.36
N PRO A 137 -8.17 6.61 -14.89
CA PRO A 137 -8.42 7.76 -15.74
C PRO A 137 -7.43 7.82 -16.90
N PRO A 138 -7.88 8.20 -18.11
CA PRO A 138 -7.02 8.24 -19.28
C PRO A 138 -5.96 9.34 -19.15
N GLY A 139 -4.75 9.05 -19.60
CA GLY A 139 -3.67 10.03 -19.67
C GLY A 139 -2.28 9.39 -19.77
N PRO A 140 -1.25 10.21 -20.01
CA PRO A 140 0.12 9.72 -19.97
C PRO A 140 0.52 9.38 -18.53
N HIS A 141 1.04 8.18 -18.35
CA HIS A 141 1.61 7.73 -17.09
C HIS A 141 3.12 7.55 -17.22
N LEU A 142 3.85 7.82 -16.14
CA LEU A 142 5.30 7.64 -16.07
C LEU A 142 5.64 6.75 -14.87
N LEU A 143 6.14 5.55 -15.16
CA LEU A 143 6.67 4.64 -14.15
C LEU A 143 8.05 5.10 -13.67
N VAL A 144 8.20 5.33 -12.37
CA VAL A 144 9.48 5.75 -11.77
C VAL A 144 9.90 4.77 -10.68
N LEU A 145 11.06 4.16 -10.85
CA LEU A 145 11.64 3.21 -9.88
C LEU A 145 12.77 3.87 -9.09
N ALA A 146 12.71 3.76 -7.76
CA ALA A 146 13.70 4.30 -6.85
C ALA A 146 14.92 3.38 -6.76
N ARG A 147 16.07 3.89 -7.21
CA ARG A 147 17.36 3.20 -7.03
C ARG A 147 17.90 3.43 -5.61
N GLY A 148 17.63 2.47 -4.73
CA GLY A 148 18.13 2.47 -3.35
C GLY A 148 17.55 3.60 -2.47
N PRO A 149 18.08 3.78 -1.25
CA PRO A 149 17.52 4.72 -0.28
C PRO A 149 17.56 6.19 -0.73
N GLU A 150 18.58 6.58 -1.50
CA GLU A 150 18.65 7.94 -2.05
C GLU A 150 17.57 8.17 -3.10
N GLY A 151 17.40 7.25 -4.06
CA GLY A 151 16.35 7.31 -5.06
C GLY A 151 14.96 7.41 -4.43
N TYR A 152 14.71 6.64 -3.37
CA TYR A 152 13.45 6.69 -2.62
C TYR A 152 13.23 8.07 -1.99
N ARG A 153 14.28 8.65 -1.39
CA ARG A 153 14.20 9.97 -0.77
C ARG A 153 13.94 11.07 -1.81
N ARG A 154 14.55 10.98 -3.00
CA ARG A 154 14.34 11.92 -4.10
C ARG A 154 12.92 11.81 -4.66
N LEU A 155 12.47 10.59 -4.96
CA LEU A 155 11.11 10.33 -5.43
C LEU A 155 10.07 10.84 -4.42
N SER A 156 10.23 10.52 -3.13
CA SER A 156 9.34 10.99 -2.07
C SER A 156 9.25 12.52 -2.01
N ARG A 157 10.38 13.23 -2.17
CA ARG A 157 10.38 14.70 -2.26
C ARG A 157 9.63 15.22 -3.49
N GLN A 158 9.82 14.61 -4.66
CA GLN A 158 9.15 15.02 -5.89
C GLN A 158 7.64 14.77 -5.82
N LEU A 159 7.21 13.63 -5.27
CA LEU A 159 5.80 13.35 -5.02
C LEU A 159 5.18 14.40 -4.09
N ALA A 160 5.84 14.72 -2.98
CA ALA A 160 5.36 15.75 -2.05
C ALA A 160 5.27 17.13 -2.72
N ALA A 161 6.29 17.53 -3.48
CA ALA A 161 6.30 18.79 -4.22
C ALA A 161 5.15 18.85 -5.24
N ALA A 162 4.89 17.77 -5.97
CA ALA A 162 3.82 17.70 -6.96
C ALA A 162 2.42 17.81 -6.33
N HIS A 163 2.18 17.14 -5.20
CA HIS A 163 0.93 17.27 -4.45
C HIS A 163 0.72 18.70 -3.95
N LEU A 164 1.76 19.34 -3.40
CA LEU A 164 1.69 20.73 -2.94
C LEU A 164 1.46 21.71 -4.11
N ALA A 165 2.10 21.49 -5.25
CA ALA A 165 1.93 22.31 -6.45
C ALA A 165 0.53 22.19 -7.05
N GLY A 166 -0.04 20.98 -7.00
CA GLY A 166 -1.39 20.69 -7.49
C GLY A 166 -2.49 21.43 -6.73
N GLY A 167 -2.32 21.63 -5.41
CA GLY A 167 -3.23 22.42 -4.58
C GLY A 167 -4.60 21.78 -4.31
N GLU A 168 -4.96 20.73 -5.06
CA GLU A 168 -6.20 19.97 -4.93
C GLU A 168 -5.90 18.48 -4.72
N LYS A 169 -6.68 17.84 -3.85
CA LYS A 169 -6.54 16.40 -3.59
C LYS A 169 -6.77 15.61 -4.87
N GLY A 170 -5.87 14.66 -5.15
CA GLY A 170 -5.98 13.76 -6.30
C GLY A 170 -5.52 14.37 -7.62
N LYS A 171 -5.01 15.61 -7.62
CA LYS A 171 -4.49 16.33 -8.81
C LYS A 171 -3.04 16.80 -8.60
N PRO A 172 -2.07 15.89 -8.37
CA PRO A 172 -0.67 16.28 -8.29
C PRO A 172 -0.20 16.89 -9.61
N ARG A 173 0.64 17.92 -9.55
CA ARG A 173 1.26 18.54 -10.73
C ARG A 173 2.76 18.27 -10.74
N PHE A 174 3.20 17.38 -11.61
CA PHE A 174 4.62 17.04 -11.76
C PHE A 174 5.35 18.02 -12.68
N ASP A 175 6.56 18.38 -12.30
CA ASP A 175 7.54 19.06 -13.14
C ASP A 175 8.54 18.01 -13.65
N ILE A 176 8.52 17.75 -14.96
CA ILE A 176 9.33 16.70 -15.59
C ILE A 176 10.81 17.08 -15.59
N ASP A 177 11.14 18.37 -15.71
CA ASP A 177 12.53 18.82 -15.67
C ASP A 177 13.08 18.63 -14.26
N ALA A 178 12.32 19.04 -13.24
CA ALA A 178 12.70 18.82 -11.84
C ALA A 178 12.81 17.33 -11.45
N LEU A 179 11.98 16.47 -12.05
CA LEU A 179 12.07 15.02 -11.88
C LEU A 179 13.34 14.44 -12.52
N THR A 180 13.67 14.92 -13.73
CA THR A 180 14.86 14.52 -14.47
C THR A 180 16.14 14.95 -13.77
N ASP A 181 16.21 16.18 -13.27
CA ASP A 181 17.34 16.71 -12.50
C ASP A 181 17.58 15.94 -11.18
N ALA A 182 16.54 15.28 -10.67
CA ALA A 182 16.61 14.47 -9.46
C ALA A 182 16.99 13.00 -9.71
N ALA A 183 17.09 12.53 -10.95
CA ALA A 183 17.47 11.14 -11.26
C ALA A 183 18.92 10.81 -10.82
#